data_AF-A0AB39VGP6-F1
#
_entry.id   AF-A0AB39VGP6-F1
#
_cell.length_a   1.000
_cell.length_b   1.000
_cell.length_c   1.000
_cell.angle_alpha   90.00
_cell.angle_beta   90.00
_cell.angle_gamma   90.00
#
_symmetry.space_group_name_H-M   'P 1'
#
loop_
_entity.id
_entity.type
_entity.pdbx_description
1 polymer ?
#
loop_
_entity_poly.entity_id
_entity_poly.type
_entity_poly.pdbx_seq_one_letter_code
_entity_poly.pdbx_strand_id
1 'polypeptide(L)'
;MKILIRIIQFMLNEIVEIFSSVWIFLMGIGFYVILPILTFFAFLALIIGKNWNGFIGILLFTFIACAVFGIIKFIQVFLNFILGFFLNESEENKKIYKEYKQWYESVRNQEYERRKRTQEEYQRQQHNKQNNSNSRFNYKSTNDNGIIQKFEKYLDFLGIDKNGEITDRIIHKAFLKKMKVVHPDKNIGKDTTAQAQEIKAMEDFLKEQLEYYLMQKEKK
;
A
#
# COMPACT_ATOMS: atom_id res chain seq x y z
N MET A 1 -0.09 -34.33 -25.85
CA MET A 1 -0.80 -35.18 -24.88
C MET A 1 -1.30 -34.38 -23.67
N LYS A 2 -0.44 -33.65 -22.94
CA LYS A 2 -0.88 -32.81 -21.79
C LYS A 2 -1.95 -31.78 -22.10
N ILE A 3 -1.84 -31.06 -23.23
CA ILE A 3 -2.85 -30.08 -23.68
C ILE A 3 -4.21 -30.74 -23.91
N LEU A 4 -4.25 -31.91 -24.56
CA LEU A 4 -5.48 -32.68 -24.78
C LEU A 4 -6.11 -33.10 -23.45
N ILE A 5 -5.31 -33.57 -22.48
CA ILE A 5 -5.81 -33.94 -21.15
C ILE A 5 -6.38 -32.72 -20.41
N ARG A 6 -5.76 -31.54 -20.52
CA ARG A 6 -6.29 -30.30 -19.93
C ARG A 6 -7.59 -29.85 -20.59
N ILE A 7 -7.72 -30.02 -21.92
CA ILE A 7 -8.98 -29.75 -22.62
C ILE A 7 -10.07 -30.74 -22.16
N ILE A 8 -9.74 -32.02 -22.02
CA ILE A 8 -10.67 -33.03 -21.49
C ILE A 8 -11.08 -32.69 -20.06
N GLN A 9 -10.15 -32.27 -19.20
CA GLN A 9 -10.45 -31.81 -17.84
C GLN A 9 -11.42 -30.63 -17.83
N PHE A 10 -11.17 -29.63 -18.67
CA PHE A 10 -12.04 -28.48 -18.82
C PHE A 10 -13.45 -28.90 -19.25
N MET A 11 -13.56 -29.73 -20.28
CA MET A 11 -14.85 -30.23 -20.78
C MET A 11 -15.60 -31.06 -19.73
N LEU A 12 -14.91 -31.94 -18.98
CA LEU A 12 -15.53 -32.74 -17.92
C LEU A 12 -16.03 -31.86 -16.77
N ASN A 13 -15.27 -30.83 -16.37
CA ASN A 13 -15.68 -29.89 -15.34
C ASN A 13 -16.91 -29.09 -15.78
N GLU A 14 -16.92 -28.57 -17.00
CA GLU A 14 -18.07 -27.86 -17.58
C GLU A 14 -19.33 -28.73 -17.61
N ILE A 15 -19.21 -30.01 -18.01
CA ILE A 15 -20.33 -30.95 -17.98
C ILE A 15 -20.88 -31.10 -16.55
N VAL A 16 -20.00 -31.33 -15.57
CA VAL A 16 -20.42 -31.48 -14.16
C VAL A 16 -21.04 -30.18 -13.62
N GLU A 17 -20.55 -29.03 -14.05
CA GLU A 17 -21.07 -27.72 -13.65
C GLU A 17 -22.46 -27.44 -14.24
N ILE A 18 -22.69 -27.81 -15.51
CA ILE A 18 -24.01 -27.79 -16.13
C ILE A 18 -24.98 -28.70 -15.36
N PHE A 19 -24.58 -29.94 -15.05
CA PHE A 19 -25.40 -30.83 -14.22
C PHE A 19 -25.67 -30.24 -12.83
N SER A 20 -24.67 -29.64 -12.19
CA SER A 20 -24.84 -28.97 -10.89
C SER A 20 -25.80 -27.79 -10.97
N SER A 21 -25.76 -26.99 -12.04
CA SER A 21 -26.64 -25.83 -12.19
C SER A 21 -28.09 -26.24 -12.42
N VAL A 22 -28.33 -27.26 -13.25
CA VAL A 22 -29.66 -27.87 -13.43
C VAL A 22 -30.18 -28.42 -12.11
N TRP A 23 -29.35 -29.13 -11.34
CA TRP A 23 -29.74 -29.65 -10.04
C TRP A 23 -30.06 -28.56 -9.03
N ILE A 24 -29.27 -27.48 -8.99
CA ILE A 24 -29.53 -26.31 -8.13
C ILE A 24 -30.85 -25.64 -8.51
N PHE A 25 -31.13 -25.52 -9.80
CA PHE A 25 -32.41 -24.96 -10.28
C PHE A 25 -33.60 -25.83 -9.84
N LEU A 26 -33.52 -27.15 -10.02
CA LEU A 26 -34.54 -28.10 -9.58
C LEU A 26 -34.72 -28.06 -8.05
N MET A 27 -33.62 -28.02 -7.30
CA MET A 27 -33.62 -27.80 -5.86
C MET A 27 -34.28 -26.47 -5.50
N GLY A 28 -34.00 -25.40 -6.23
CA GLY A 28 -34.61 -24.10 -5.99
C GLY A 28 -36.13 -24.16 -6.07
N ILE A 29 -36.67 -24.73 -7.15
CA ILE A 29 -38.12 -24.90 -7.30
C ILE A 29 -38.66 -25.85 -6.22
N GLY A 30 -38.00 -27.00 -6.04
CA GLY A 30 -38.41 -28.03 -5.08
C GLY A 30 -38.44 -27.54 -3.65
N PHE A 31 -37.39 -26.88 -3.18
CA PHE A 31 -37.24 -26.43 -1.78
C PHE A 31 -37.96 -25.13 -1.48
N TYR A 32 -38.03 -24.17 -2.41
CA TYR A 32 -38.64 -22.87 -2.12
C TYR A 32 -40.13 -22.81 -2.45
N VAL A 33 -40.63 -23.68 -3.34
CA VAL A 33 -42.05 -23.66 -3.73
C VAL A 33 -42.78 -24.91 -3.23
N ILE A 34 -42.27 -26.10 -3.54
CA ILE A 34 -43.01 -27.34 -3.29
C ILE A 34 -42.90 -27.79 -1.83
N LEU A 35 -41.69 -27.75 -1.27
CA LEU A 35 -41.40 -28.25 0.07
C LEU A 35 -42.15 -27.49 1.19
N PRO A 36 -42.33 -26.16 1.15
CA PRO A 36 -43.11 -25.44 2.15
C PRO A 36 -44.59 -25.84 2.12
N ILE A 37 -45.15 -26.05 0.91
CA ILE A 37 -46.53 -26.50 0.72
C ILE A 37 -46.70 -27.90 1.31
N LEU A 38 -45.83 -28.83 0.95
CA LEU A 38 -45.85 -30.21 1.48
C LEU A 38 -45.67 -30.24 2.99
N THR A 39 -44.76 -29.42 3.52
CA THR A 39 -44.49 -29.33 4.97
C THR A 39 -45.70 -28.79 5.71
N PHE A 40 -46.40 -27.79 5.16
CA PHE A 40 -47.63 -27.26 5.73
C PHE A 40 -48.73 -28.33 5.82
N PHE A 41 -48.97 -29.09 4.75
CA PHE A 41 -49.96 -30.17 4.76
C PHE A 41 -49.55 -31.33 5.67
N ALA A 42 -48.27 -31.71 5.70
CA ALA A 42 -47.78 -32.73 6.61
C ALA A 42 -47.92 -32.29 8.08
N PHE A 43 -47.71 -31.01 8.37
CA PHE A 43 -47.90 -30.44 9.71
C PHE A 43 -49.38 -30.44 10.13
N LEU A 44 -50.31 -30.08 9.23
CA LEU A 44 -51.74 -30.21 9.48
C LEU A 44 -52.16 -31.67 9.73
N ALA A 45 -51.65 -32.61 8.93
CA ALA A 45 -51.89 -34.04 9.11
C ALA A 45 -51.33 -34.57 10.44
N LEU A 46 -50.22 -33.99 10.91
CA LEU A 46 -49.63 -34.33 12.20
C LEU A 46 -50.46 -33.79 13.38
N ILE A 47 -50.97 -32.57 13.31
CA ILE A 47 -51.81 -31.99 14.38
C ILE A 47 -53.18 -32.67 14.44
N ILE A 48 -53.84 -32.82 13.29
CA ILE A 48 -55.24 -33.28 13.21
C ILE A 48 -55.30 -34.81 13.27
N GLY A 49 -54.45 -35.48 12.48
CA GLY A 49 -54.48 -36.94 12.30
C GLY A 49 -53.45 -37.70 13.14
N LYS A 50 -52.56 -37.01 13.87
CA LYS A 50 -51.40 -37.61 14.58
C LYS A 50 -50.54 -38.51 13.69
N ASN A 51 -50.52 -38.24 12.38
CA ASN A 51 -49.80 -39.05 11.42
C ASN A 51 -48.38 -38.52 11.18
N TRP A 52 -47.39 -39.23 11.71
CA TRP A 52 -45.98 -38.88 11.59
C TRP A 52 -45.35 -39.27 10.25
N ASN A 53 -45.96 -40.17 9.49
CA ASN A 53 -45.35 -40.75 8.29
C ASN A 53 -45.10 -39.70 7.21
N GLY A 54 -46.00 -38.73 7.05
CA GLY A 54 -45.83 -37.63 6.08
C GLY A 54 -44.66 -36.73 6.44
N PHE A 55 -44.49 -36.41 7.71
CA PHE A 55 -43.38 -35.58 8.19
C PHE A 55 -42.02 -36.28 8.04
N ILE A 56 -41.96 -37.56 8.42
CA ILE A 56 -40.74 -38.39 8.25
C ILE A 56 -40.38 -38.54 6.77
N GLY A 57 -41.38 -38.74 5.90
CA GLY A 57 -41.18 -38.82 4.45
C GLY A 57 -40.55 -37.56 3.86
N ILE A 58 -41.00 -36.38 4.28
CA ILE A 58 -40.43 -35.10 3.84
C ILE A 58 -38.98 -34.96 4.33
N LEU A 59 -38.70 -35.30 5.59
CA LEU A 59 -37.33 -35.26 6.13
C LEU A 59 -36.38 -36.18 5.36
N LEU A 60 -36.80 -37.42 5.09
CA LEU A 60 -36.01 -38.38 4.32
C LEU A 60 -35.78 -37.89 2.88
N PHE A 61 -36.81 -37.38 2.21
CA PHE A 61 -36.69 -36.83 0.86
C PHE A 61 -35.69 -35.66 0.83
N THR A 62 -35.81 -34.74 1.79
CA THR A 62 -34.90 -33.60 1.94
C THR A 62 -33.46 -34.06 2.13
N PHE A 63 -33.24 -35.03 3.02
CA PHE A 63 -31.93 -35.60 3.27
C PHE A 63 -31.33 -36.27 2.02
N ILE A 64 -32.11 -37.08 1.30
CA ILE A 64 -31.68 -37.73 0.06
C ILE A 64 -31.31 -36.69 -1.00
N ALA A 65 -32.13 -35.65 -1.18
CA ALA A 65 -31.85 -34.59 -2.13
C ALA A 65 -30.51 -33.89 -1.82
N CYS A 66 -30.28 -33.54 -0.54
CA CYS A 66 -29.01 -32.95 -0.10
C CYS A 66 -27.82 -33.91 -0.29
N ALA A 67 -28.00 -35.20 0.00
CA ALA A 67 -26.97 -36.21 -0.19
C ALA A 67 -26.57 -36.35 -1.68
N VAL A 68 -27.54 -36.37 -2.60
CA VAL A 68 -27.28 -36.39 -4.04
C VAL A 68 -26.48 -35.16 -4.48
N PHE A 69 -26.83 -33.97 -3.99
CA PHE A 69 -26.06 -32.76 -4.29
C PHE A 69 -24.62 -32.84 -3.75
N GLY A 70 -24.46 -33.34 -2.53
CA GLY A 70 -23.14 -33.60 -1.94
C GLY A 70 -22.30 -34.54 -2.79
N ILE A 71 -22.89 -35.62 -3.31
CA ILE A 71 -22.23 -36.58 -4.21
C ILE A 71 -21.80 -35.90 -5.52
N ILE A 72 -22.65 -35.07 -6.13
CA ILE A 72 -22.29 -34.33 -7.36
C ILE A 72 -21.07 -33.43 -7.11
N LYS A 73 -21.06 -32.69 -5.99
CA LYS A 73 -19.92 -31.84 -5.63
C LYS A 73 -18.67 -32.65 -5.31
N PHE A 74 -18.83 -33.79 -4.66
CA PHE A 74 -17.72 -34.69 -4.40
C PHE A 74 -17.10 -35.23 -5.70
N ILE A 75 -17.92 -35.64 -6.67
CA ILE A 75 -17.45 -36.08 -7.99
C ILE A 75 -16.63 -34.99 -8.68
N GLN A 76 -17.08 -33.73 -8.61
CA GLN A 76 -16.34 -32.59 -9.19
C GLN A 76 -14.94 -32.44 -8.58
N VAL A 77 -14.83 -32.53 -7.25
CA VAL A 77 -13.53 -32.45 -6.54
C VAL A 77 -12.66 -33.66 -6.88
N PHE A 78 -13.25 -34.85 -6.93
CA PHE A 78 -12.54 -36.09 -7.18
C PHE A 78 -12.00 -36.20 -8.61
N LEU A 79 -12.77 -35.75 -9.61
CA LEU A 79 -12.32 -35.66 -11.00
C LEU A 79 -11.09 -34.74 -11.13
N ASN A 80 -11.13 -33.56 -10.50
CA ASN A 80 -10.00 -32.64 -10.48
C ASN A 80 -8.79 -33.23 -9.79
N PHE A 81 -8.99 -33.98 -8.69
CA PHE A 81 -7.91 -34.65 -7.98
C PHE A 81 -7.21 -35.72 -8.85
N ILE A 82 -7.99 -36.62 -9.50
CA ILE A 82 -7.42 -37.66 -10.38
C ILE A 82 -6.64 -37.04 -11.54
N LEU A 83 -7.21 -36.02 -12.18
CA LEU A 83 -6.58 -35.36 -13.32
C LEU A 83 -5.33 -34.59 -12.90
N GLY A 84 -5.35 -33.92 -11.74
CA GLY A 84 -4.18 -33.26 -11.17
C GLY A 84 -3.06 -34.24 -10.82
N PHE A 85 -3.40 -35.43 -10.32
CA PHE A 85 -2.44 -36.51 -10.11
C PHE A 85 -1.84 -37.01 -11.44
N PHE A 86 -2.67 -37.27 -12.46
CA PHE A 86 -2.22 -37.76 -13.76
C PHE A 86 -1.37 -36.74 -14.53
N LEU A 87 -1.69 -35.44 -14.39
CA LEU A 87 -0.92 -34.35 -14.99
C LEU A 87 0.35 -34.00 -14.21
N ASN A 88 0.57 -34.63 -13.04
CA ASN A 88 1.64 -34.31 -12.10
C ASN A 88 1.70 -32.80 -11.80
N GLU A 89 0.51 -32.21 -11.64
CA GLU A 89 0.31 -30.76 -11.48
C GLU A 89 0.99 -30.24 -10.22
N SER A 90 1.20 -31.10 -9.22
CA SER A 90 1.95 -30.75 -8.00
C SER A 90 3.42 -30.43 -8.28
N GLU A 91 4.04 -31.11 -9.26
CA GLU A 91 5.45 -30.93 -9.59
C GLU A 91 5.62 -29.73 -10.55
N GLU A 92 4.69 -29.56 -11.48
CA GLU A 92 4.61 -28.35 -12.32
C GLU A 92 4.35 -27.10 -11.45
N ASN A 93 3.43 -27.15 -10.49
CA ASN A 93 3.18 -26.03 -9.57
C ASN A 93 4.40 -25.72 -8.70
N LYS A 94 5.12 -26.73 -8.19
CA LYS A 94 6.38 -26.52 -7.46
C LYS A 94 7.42 -25.81 -8.34
N LYS A 95 7.52 -26.20 -9.62
CA LYS A 95 8.45 -25.58 -10.57
C LYS A 95 8.05 -24.13 -10.87
N ILE A 96 6.79 -23.88 -11.18
CA ILE A 96 6.26 -22.53 -11.44
C ILE A 96 6.47 -21.64 -10.20
N TYR A 97 6.20 -22.15 -9.01
CA TYR A 97 6.43 -21.42 -7.76
C TYR A 97 7.91 -21.08 -7.56
N LYS A 98 8.82 -22.02 -7.86
CA LYS A 98 10.27 -21.78 -7.77
C LYS A 98 10.72 -20.72 -8.77
N GLU A 99 10.27 -20.78 -10.02
CA GLU A 99 10.56 -19.79 -11.05
C GLU A 99 10.01 -18.41 -10.67
N TYR A 100 8.78 -18.35 -10.18
CA TYR A 100 8.17 -17.11 -9.69
C TYR A 100 8.96 -16.53 -8.51
N LYS A 101 9.35 -17.36 -7.55
CA LYS A 101 10.14 -16.94 -6.38
C LYS A 101 11.50 -16.36 -6.82
N GLN A 102 12.18 -17.02 -7.75
CA GLN A 102 13.45 -16.54 -8.31
C GLN A 102 13.28 -15.21 -9.05
N TRP A 103 12.23 -15.08 -9.87
CA TRP A 103 11.91 -13.82 -10.53
C TRP A 103 11.63 -12.71 -9.51
N TYR A 104 10.79 -12.96 -8.51
CA TYR A 104 10.46 -12.00 -7.47
C TYR A 104 11.71 -11.54 -6.68
N GLU A 105 12.57 -12.47 -6.29
CA GLU A 105 13.84 -12.17 -5.63
C GLU A 105 14.76 -11.33 -6.53
N SER A 106 14.82 -11.63 -7.84
CA SER A 106 15.63 -10.85 -8.79
C SER A 106 15.13 -9.40 -8.95
N VAL A 107 13.82 -9.19 -9.06
CA VAL A 107 13.22 -7.86 -9.16
C VAL A 107 13.46 -7.09 -7.86
N ARG A 108 13.29 -7.75 -6.71
CA ARG A 108 13.56 -7.15 -5.39
C ARG A 108 15.02 -6.73 -5.25
N ASN A 109 15.95 -7.58 -5.69
CA ASN A 109 17.39 -7.29 -5.64
C ASN A 109 17.75 -6.14 -6.60
N GLN A 110 17.18 -6.10 -7.81
CA GLN A 110 17.38 -4.98 -8.73
C GLN A 110 16.90 -3.65 -8.14
N GLU A 111 15.74 -3.64 -7.49
CA GLU A 111 15.20 -2.45 -6.84
C GLU A 111 16.09 -2.01 -5.66
N TYR A 112 16.58 -2.97 -4.88
CA TYR A 112 17.55 -2.71 -3.82
C TYR A 112 18.84 -2.09 -4.37
N GLU A 113 19.40 -2.65 -5.44
CA GLU A 113 20.61 -2.10 -6.08
C GLU A 113 20.38 -0.73 -6.70
N ARG A 114 19.20 -0.47 -7.29
CA ARG A 114 18.85 0.87 -7.79
C ARG A 114 18.86 1.88 -6.64
N ARG A 115 18.21 1.57 -5.52
CA ARG A 115 18.18 2.44 -4.35
C ARG A 115 19.56 2.68 -3.78
N LYS A 116 20.39 1.64 -3.70
CA LYS A 116 21.79 1.75 -3.26
C LYS A 116 22.60 2.66 -4.19
N ARG A 117 22.50 2.47 -5.51
CA ARG A 117 23.17 3.34 -6.50
C ARG A 117 22.70 4.79 -6.42
N THR A 118 21.39 5.01 -6.31
CA THR A 118 20.84 6.35 -6.11
C THR A 118 21.40 7.00 -4.85
N GLN A 119 21.45 6.27 -3.72
CA GLN A 119 22.01 6.78 -2.48
C GLN A 119 23.51 7.09 -2.58
N GLU A 120 24.30 6.24 -3.23
CA GLU A 120 25.72 6.49 -3.50
C GLU A 120 25.92 7.71 -4.42
N GLU A 121 25.10 7.88 -5.46
CA GLU A 121 25.13 9.07 -6.33
C GLU A 121 24.77 10.34 -5.57
N TYR A 122 23.74 10.31 -4.71
CA TYR A 122 23.40 11.44 -3.84
C TYR A 122 24.56 11.81 -2.91
N GLN A 123 25.24 10.83 -2.31
CA GLN A 123 26.41 11.07 -1.47
C GLN A 123 27.58 11.67 -2.28
N ARG A 124 27.85 11.16 -3.48
CA ARG A 124 28.88 11.73 -4.37
C ARG A 124 28.55 13.15 -4.81
N GLN A 125 27.29 13.45 -5.10
CA GLN A 125 26.86 14.80 -5.45
C GLN A 125 26.98 15.78 -4.28
N GLN A 126 26.63 15.35 -3.06
CA GLN A 126 26.84 16.14 -1.83
C GLN A 126 28.32 16.45 -1.64
N HIS A 127 29.19 15.44 -1.75
CA HIS A 127 30.64 15.61 -1.59
C HIS A 127 31.24 16.52 -2.68
N ASN A 128 30.82 16.37 -3.94
CA ASN A 128 31.26 17.24 -5.03
C ASN A 128 30.75 18.68 -4.89
N LYS A 129 29.52 18.88 -4.40
CA LYS A 129 29.01 20.23 -4.10
C LYS A 129 29.80 20.88 -2.96
N GLN A 130 30.15 20.13 -1.91
CA GLN A 130 30.94 20.65 -0.80
C GLN A 130 32.37 21.03 -1.22
N ASN A 131 33.01 20.23 -2.07
CA ASN A 131 34.33 20.57 -2.64
C ASN A 131 34.29 21.75 -3.64
N ASN A 132 33.19 21.94 -4.37
CA ASN A 132 33.04 23.05 -5.34
C ASN A 132 32.50 24.34 -4.67
N SER A 133 31.82 24.23 -3.52
CA SER A 133 31.45 25.38 -2.69
C SER A 133 32.65 25.99 -1.97
N ASN A 134 33.68 25.21 -1.65
CA ASN A 134 34.95 25.74 -1.12
C ASN A 134 35.76 26.57 -2.13
N SER A 135 35.40 26.56 -3.42
CA SER A 135 36.12 27.32 -4.46
C SER A 135 35.33 28.48 -5.07
N ARG A 136 34.11 28.78 -4.61
CA ARG A 136 33.24 29.79 -5.27
C ARG A 136 32.77 30.97 -4.41
N PHE A 137 33.14 31.04 -3.13
CA PHE A 137 32.89 32.25 -2.33
C PHE A 137 34.14 33.12 -2.28
N ASN A 138 34.36 33.88 -3.35
CA ASN A 138 35.19 35.07 -3.28
C ASN A 138 34.38 36.16 -2.57
N TYR A 139 34.35 36.11 -1.23
CA TYR A 139 33.79 37.21 -0.42
C TYR A 139 34.70 38.42 -0.62
N LYS A 140 34.28 39.30 -1.53
CA LYS A 140 34.80 40.66 -1.61
C LYS A 140 34.48 41.32 -0.27
N SER A 141 35.51 41.44 0.58
CA SER A 141 35.47 42.12 1.88
C SER A 141 34.70 43.43 1.74
N THR A 142 33.48 43.40 2.26
CA THR A 142 32.62 44.55 2.41
C THR A 142 32.54 44.77 3.91
N ASN A 143 33.45 45.62 4.39
CA ASN A 143 33.51 46.28 5.70
C ASN A 143 32.73 45.57 6.83
N ASP A 144 33.44 45.01 7.82
CA ASP A 144 32.93 44.17 8.93
C ASP A 144 31.61 44.66 9.57
N ASN A 145 31.39 45.98 9.63
CA ASN A 145 30.15 46.57 10.13
C ASN A 145 28.89 46.24 9.31
N GLY A 146 29.01 46.02 8.00
CA GLY A 146 27.88 45.72 7.11
C GLY A 146 27.33 44.30 7.30
N ILE A 147 28.20 43.33 7.60
CA ILE A 147 27.82 41.95 7.87
C ILE A 147 27.02 41.86 9.18
N ILE A 148 27.52 42.51 10.23
CA ILE A 148 26.85 42.54 11.55
C ILE A 148 25.49 43.22 11.46
N GLN A 149 25.38 44.36 10.75
CA GLN A 149 24.11 45.06 10.56
C GLN A 149 23.09 44.22 9.79
N LYS A 150 23.54 43.51 8.75
CA LYS A 150 22.68 42.61 7.97
C LYS A 150 22.23 41.41 8.81
N PHE A 151 23.12 40.86 9.62
CA PHE A 151 22.82 39.77 10.56
C PHE A 151 21.74 40.18 11.57
N GLU A 152 21.92 41.33 12.24
CA GLU A 152 20.93 41.85 13.21
C GLU A 152 19.58 42.13 12.57
N LYS A 153 19.56 42.67 11.35
CA LYS A 153 18.31 42.89 10.59
C LYS A 153 17.56 41.59 10.31
N TYR A 154 18.28 40.50 10.03
CA TYR A 154 17.66 39.19 9.78
C TYR A 154 17.20 38.50 11.06
N LEU A 155 17.94 38.67 12.18
CA LEU A 155 17.46 38.23 13.49
C LEU A 155 16.14 38.92 13.86
N ASP A 156 16.05 40.24 13.68
CA ASP A 156 14.85 41.02 13.95
C ASP A 156 13.67 40.58 13.07
N PHE A 157 13.91 40.38 11.77
CA PHE A 157 12.90 39.87 10.85
C PHE A 157 12.34 38.49 11.26
N LEU A 158 13.20 37.60 11.77
CA LEU A 158 12.82 36.28 12.29
C LEU A 158 12.25 36.34 13.73
N GLY A 159 12.31 37.51 14.38
CA GLY A 159 11.86 37.70 15.77
C GLY A 159 12.77 37.04 16.80
N ILE A 160 14.06 36.95 16.51
CA ILE A 160 15.09 36.43 17.41
C ILE A 160 15.71 37.62 18.15
N ASP A 161 15.70 37.57 19.48
CA ASP A 161 16.35 38.59 20.30
C ASP A 161 17.87 38.52 20.16
N LYS A 162 18.48 39.60 19.68
CA LYS A 162 19.94 39.71 19.50
C LYS A 162 20.72 39.69 20.81
N ASN A 163 20.08 40.04 21.92
CA ASN A 163 20.69 40.03 23.25
C ASN A 163 20.59 38.65 23.92
N GLY A 164 19.69 37.78 23.44
CA GLY A 164 19.50 36.42 23.94
C GLY A 164 20.53 35.40 23.41
N GLU A 165 20.26 34.13 23.71
CA GLU A 165 21.03 33.00 23.18
C GLU A 165 20.72 32.83 21.68
N ILE A 166 21.75 32.92 20.83
CA ILE A 166 21.63 32.73 19.39
C ILE A 166 22.39 31.45 19.03
N THR A 167 21.63 30.40 18.68
CA THR A 167 22.17 29.12 18.22
C THR A 167 21.54 28.72 16.89
N ASP A 168 22.22 27.84 16.14
CA ASP A 168 21.70 27.25 14.90
C ASP A 168 20.28 26.68 15.09
N ARG A 169 20.04 26.01 16.23
CA ARG A 169 18.73 25.46 16.59
C ARG A 169 17.64 26.52 16.73
N ILE A 170 17.96 27.66 17.34
CA ILE A 170 17.01 28.77 17.54
C ILE A 170 16.70 29.44 16.20
N ILE A 171 17.73 29.66 15.37
CA ILE A 171 17.60 30.21 14.02
C ILE A 171 16.71 29.29 13.17
N HIS A 172 17.00 27.99 13.13
CA HIS A 172 16.24 27.02 12.37
C HIS A 172 14.77 26.93 12.83
N LYS A 173 14.53 26.98 14.15
CA LYS A 173 13.16 26.98 14.69
C LYS A 173 12.37 28.23 14.29
N ALA A 174 12.99 29.40 14.32
CA ALA A 174 12.37 30.66 13.89
C ALA A 174 12.09 30.68 12.39
N PHE A 175 13.03 30.18 11.58
CA PHE A 175 12.86 29.96 10.14
C PHE A 175 11.65 29.09 9.85
N LEU A 176 11.54 27.91 10.49
CA LEU A 176 10.41 26.99 10.28
C LEU A 176 9.06 27.64 10.64
N LYS A 177 9.03 28.48 11.68
CA LYS A 177 7.81 29.21 12.09
C LYS A 177 7.38 30.19 11.00
N LYS A 178 8.31 30.95 10.41
CA LYS A 178 8.02 31.89 9.31
C LYS A 178 7.70 31.18 8.00
N MET A 179 8.43 30.13 7.64
CA MET A 179 8.19 29.33 6.44
C MET A 179 6.81 28.67 6.43
N LYS A 180 6.30 28.22 7.59
CA LYS A 180 4.93 27.70 7.67
C LYS A 180 3.87 28.71 7.21
N VAL A 181 4.13 30.01 7.37
CA VAL A 181 3.20 31.10 6.99
C VAL A 181 3.29 31.43 5.51
N VAL A 182 4.43 31.16 4.85
CA VAL A 182 4.66 31.54 3.45
C VAL A 182 4.84 30.34 2.50
N HIS A 183 4.71 29.10 2.98
CA HIS A 183 4.93 27.91 2.16
C HIS A 183 3.93 27.87 0.98
N PRO A 184 4.38 27.77 -0.28
CA PRO A 184 3.51 27.82 -1.47
C PRO A 184 2.38 26.79 -1.43
N ASP A 185 2.69 25.54 -1.03
CA ASP A 185 1.67 24.47 -0.92
C ASP A 185 0.59 24.73 0.14
N LYS A 186 0.83 25.63 1.10
CA LYS A 186 -0.13 25.94 2.18
C LYS A 186 -0.92 27.23 1.96
N ASN A 187 -0.51 28.07 1.00
CA ASN A 187 -1.19 29.33 0.67
C ASN A 187 -1.56 29.38 -0.81
N ILE A 188 -2.46 28.48 -1.20
CA ILE A 188 -2.98 28.40 -2.57
C ILE A 188 -3.67 29.73 -2.91
N GLY A 189 -3.14 30.45 -3.91
CA GLY A 189 -3.69 31.72 -4.40
C GLY A 189 -2.89 32.99 -4.06
N LYS A 190 -1.75 32.88 -3.34
CA LYS A 190 -0.77 33.98 -3.21
C LYS A 190 0.59 33.51 -3.73
N ASP A 191 1.22 34.29 -4.62
CA ASP A 191 2.59 33.98 -5.07
C ASP A 191 3.59 34.32 -3.97
N THR A 192 3.79 33.39 -3.04
CA THR A 192 4.75 33.51 -1.93
C THR A 192 6.10 32.86 -2.26
N THR A 193 6.34 32.48 -3.51
CA THR A 193 7.55 31.77 -3.95
C THR A 193 8.81 32.61 -3.72
N ALA A 194 8.77 33.88 -4.09
CA ALA A 194 9.88 34.82 -3.87
C ALA A 194 10.16 35.03 -2.37
N GLN A 195 9.11 35.15 -1.56
CA GLN A 195 9.24 35.31 -0.10
C GLN A 195 9.82 34.05 0.55
N ALA A 196 9.42 32.86 0.09
CA ALA A 196 9.97 31.60 0.58
C ALA A 196 11.47 31.46 0.24
N GLN A 197 11.88 31.90 -0.95
CA GLN A 197 13.29 31.91 -1.35
C GLN A 197 14.11 32.91 -0.54
N GLU A 198 13.58 34.11 -0.27
CA GLU A 198 14.22 35.11 0.57
C GLU A 198 14.42 34.62 2.00
N ILE A 199 13.40 34.00 2.61
CA ILE A 199 13.50 33.48 3.98
C ILE A 199 14.53 32.34 4.06
N LYS A 200 14.64 31.51 3.01
CA LYS A 200 15.67 30.49 2.93
C LYS A 200 17.08 31.08 2.82
N ALA A 201 17.26 32.08 1.96
CA ALA A 201 18.54 32.78 1.84
C ALA A 201 18.95 33.49 3.15
N MET A 202 18.00 33.98 3.93
CA MET A 202 18.26 34.54 5.27
C MET A 202 18.72 33.48 6.26
N GLU A 203 18.11 32.28 6.27
CA GLU A 203 18.55 31.18 7.13
C GLU A 203 19.99 30.76 6.79
N ASP A 204 20.27 30.55 5.50
CA ASP A 204 21.59 30.14 5.04
C ASP A 204 22.66 31.17 5.44
N PHE A 205 22.37 32.47 5.26
CA PHE A 205 23.28 33.54 5.68
C PHE A 205 23.48 33.59 7.21
N LEU A 206 22.42 33.45 8.00
CA LEU A 206 22.52 33.47 9.46
C LEU A 206 23.32 32.28 10.00
N LYS A 207 23.21 31.10 9.38
CA LYS A 207 23.99 29.93 9.77
C LYS A 207 25.46 30.06 9.41
N GLU A 208 25.74 30.55 8.19
CA GLU A 208 27.10 30.74 7.70
C GLU A 208 27.87 31.80 8.51
N GLN A 209 27.18 32.86 8.96
CA GLN A 209 27.79 33.98 9.68
C GLN A 209 27.63 33.90 11.20
N LEU A 210 27.03 32.82 11.74
CA LEU A 210 26.74 32.69 13.18
C LEU A 210 28.00 32.77 14.03
N GLU A 211 29.02 31.99 13.68
CA GLU A 211 30.28 31.91 14.42
C GLU A 211 31.01 33.26 14.40
N TYR A 212 31.04 33.92 13.24
CA TYR A 212 31.60 35.26 13.08
C TYR A 212 30.87 36.30 13.95
N TYR A 213 29.54 36.28 13.98
CA TYR A 213 28.74 37.20 14.78
C TYR A 213 28.96 37.00 16.29
N LEU A 214 28.99 35.75 16.76
CA LEU A 214 29.23 35.43 18.17
C LEU A 214 30.63 35.90 18.62
N MET A 215 31.66 35.65 17.82
CA MET A 215 33.03 36.12 18.09
C MET A 215 33.13 37.65 18.17
N GLN A 216 32.36 38.39 17.36
CA GLN A 216 32.35 39.86 17.40
C GLN A 216 31.53 40.41 18.57
N LYS A 217 30.47 39.70 18.98
CA LYS A 217 29.66 40.04 20.17
C LYS A 217 30.46 39.91 21.46
N GLU A 218 31.35 38.92 21.56
CA GLU A 218 32.22 38.72 22.72
C GLU A 218 33.35 39.76 22.84
N LYS A 219 33.69 40.44 21.74
CA LYS A 219 34.72 41.49 21.70
C LYS A 219 34.19 42.89 22.06
N LYS A 220 32.87 43.07 22.14
CA LYS A 220 32.21 44.33 22.52
C LYS A 220 31.87 44.34 24.02
#